data_AF-K1SLI1-F1
#
_entry.id   AF-K1SLI1-F1
#
_cell.length_a   1.000
_cell.length_b   1.000
_cell.length_c   1.000
_cell.angle_alpha   90.00
_cell.angle_beta   90.00
_cell.angle_gamma   90.00
#
_symmetry.space_group_name_H-M   'P 1'
#
loop_
_entity.id
_entity.type
_entity.pdbx_description
1 polymer ?
#
loop_
_entity_poly.entity_id
_entity_poly.type
_entity_poly.pdbx_seq_one_letter_code
_entity_poly.pdbx_strand_id
1 'polypeptide(L)'
;MCGGTLEINENETTATCEYCGTEQTIPKITDDVVGNLFNRANTLRLKSEFDKAEEVYNKIVGLDNTQSEAYWGIILCKYGIEYVEDPTTYKRVPTCHRTSYDAITADEDYKLAIQYADISQKIIYEAEAKAIDEIQKGILTISQNEKPYDVFICYKETDESGKRTQDSVLANDIYHQLTQEGFKVFYAAITLEDKLGQEYEPYIFAALNSAKVMLVIGSKPEYFTAVWVKNEWSRYLKLMKADRSKLLIPCYKDMDAYELPEEFAHLQAQDMGKIGFINDIVRGIKKVIQKRRAEVRRKGNRLRQFR
;
A
#
# COMPACT_ATOMS: atom_id res chain seq x y z
N MET A 1 -13.92 12.22 -1.60
CA MET A 1 -15.30 12.77 -1.64
C MET A 1 -16.11 12.12 -0.52
N CYS A 2 -17.06 12.84 0.11
CA CYS A 2 -17.78 12.36 1.31
C CYS A 2 -18.85 11.28 1.06
N GLY A 3 -19.10 10.93 -0.21
CA GLY A 3 -20.14 9.95 -0.60
C GLY A 3 -21.57 10.51 -0.60
N GLY A 4 -21.75 11.81 -0.38
CA GLY A 4 -23.04 12.48 -0.54
C GLY A 4 -23.49 12.48 -2.01
N THR A 5 -24.81 12.49 -2.21
CA THR A 5 -25.42 12.63 -3.54
C THR A 5 -25.00 13.96 -4.15
N LEU A 6 -24.57 13.93 -5.40
CA LEU A 6 -24.34 15.14 -6.19
C LEU A 6 -25.60 15.45 -7.01
N GLU A 7 -25.97 16.73 -7.06
CA GLU A 7 -26.81 17.22 -8.13
C GLU A 7 -25.94 17.39 -9.39
N ILE A 8 -26.32 16.72 -10.48
CA ILE A 8 -25.55 16.69 -11.72
C ILE A 8 -26.49 17.12 -12.84
N ASN A 9 -26.15 18.20 -13.56
CA ASN A 9 -26.89 18.60 -14.75
C ASN A 9 -26.40 17.83 -15.99
N GLU A 10 -27.25 17.73 -17.01
CA GLU A 10 -26.87 17.10 -18.28
C GLU A 10 -25.64 17.80 -18.90
N ASN A 11 -24.62 17.00 -19.23
CA ASN A 11 -23.32 17.41 -19.80
C ASN A 11 -22.32 18.07 -18.83
N GLU A 12 -22.60 18.09 -17.52
CA GLU A 12 -21.59 18.48 -16.54
C GLU A 12 -20.57 17.35 -16.31
N THR A 13 -19.30 17.73 -16.20
CA THR A 13 -18.16 16.83 -15.94
C THR A 13 -17.49 17.12 -14.60
N THR A 14 -18.01 18.10 -13.88
CA THR A 14 -17.64 18.46 -12.51
C THR A 14 -18.91 18.83 -11.73
N ALA A 15 -18.92 18.59 -10.42
CA ALA A 15 -19.96 19.09 -9.51
C ALA A 15 -19.37 19.40 -8.14
N THR A 16 -20.10 20.22 -7.38
CA THR A 16 -19.75 20.53 -5.99
C THR A 16 -20.69 19.76 -5.07
N CYS A 17 -20.12 19.01 -4.12
CA CYS A 17 -20.91 18.33 -3.11
C CYS A 17 -21.55 19.33 -2.14
N GLU A 18 -22.87 19.33 -2.02
CA GLU A 18 -23.60 20.26 -1.14
C GLU A 18 -23.29 20.06 0.35
N TYR A 19 -22.91 18.83 0.74
CA TYR A 19 -22.66 18.48 2.13
C TYR A 19 -21.26 18.88 2.62
N CYS A 20 -20.24 18.73 1.77
CA CYS A 20 -18.84 18.99 2.17
C CYS A 20 -18.16 20.10 1.34
N GLY A 21 -18.87 20.73 0.41
CA GLY A 21 -18.39 21.82 -0.43
C GLY A 21 -17.22 21.44 -1.34
N THR A 22 -16.92 20.16 -1.49
CA THR A 22 -15.79 19.69 -2.32
C THR A 22 -16.23 19.64 -3.78
N GLU A 23 -15.52 20.37 -4.63
CA GLU A 23 -15.62 20.25 -6.07
C GLU A 23 -14.92 18.96 -6.53
N GLN A 24 -15.58 18.20 -7.39
CA GLN A 24 -15.11 16.90 -7.84
C GLN A 24 -15.51 16.63 -9.29
N THR A 25 -14.75 15.79 -9.96
CA THR A 25 -15.04 15.35 -11.33
C THR A 25 -16.13 14.27 -11.34
N ILE A 26 -16.83 14.19 -12.48
CA ILE A 26 -17.91 13.22 -12.71
C ILE A 26 -17.54 12.37 -13.93
N PRO A 27 -17.77 11.04 -13.88
CA PRO A 27 -17.60 10.19 -15.05
C PRO A 27 -18.60 10.55 -16.15
N LYS A 28 -18.16 10.48 -17.41
CA LYS A 28 -19.09 10.42 -18.54
C LYS A 28 -19.76 9.05 -18.52
N ILE A 29 -21.04 9.01 -18.16
CA ILE A 29 -21.83 7.77 -18.13
C ILE A 29 -22.55 7.65 -19.46
N THR A 30 -22.09 6.71 -20.28
CA THR A 30 -22.65 6.43 -21.62
C THR A 30 -23.78 5.40 -21.57
N ASP A 31 -23.76 4.52 -20.58
CA ASP A 31 -24.77 3.49 -20.33
C ASP A 31 -24.76 3.01 -18.86
N ASP A 32 -25.78 2.22 -18.50
CA ASP A 32 -25.94 1.65 -17.15
C ASP A 32 -24.78 0.72 -16.74
N VAL A 33 -24.12 0.06 -17.69
CA VAL A 33 -23.00 -0.86 -17.39
C VAL A 33 -21.81 -0.07 -16.89
N VAL A 34 -21.43 1.00 -17.59
CA VAL A 34 -20.34 1.91 -17.21
C VAL A 34 -20.65 2.58 -15.88
N GLY A 35 -21.88 3.08 -15.68
CA GLY A 35 -22.31 3.67 -14.42
C GLY A 35 -22.18 2.70 -13.23
N ASN A 36 -22.62 1.46 -13.40
CA ASN A 36 -22.48 0.43 -12.36
C ASN A 36 -21.03 0.07 -12.04
N LEU A 37 -20.14 0.06 -13.05
CA LEU A 37 -18.71 -0.18 -12.84
C LEU A 37 -18.06 0.96 -12.03
N PHE A 38 -18.37 2.22 -12.33
CA PHE A 38 -17.88 3.36 -11.53
C PHE A 38 -18.36 3.28 -10.08
N ASN A 39 -19.64 3.01 -9.84
CA ASN A 39 -20.19 2.86 -8.49
C ASN A 39 -19.48 1.76 -7.70
N ARG A 40 -19.22 0.63 -8.35
CA ARG A 40 -18.47 -0.48 -7.76
C ARG A 40 -17.02 -0.09 -7.44
N ALA A 41 -16.31 0.54 -8.39
CA ALA A 41 -14.92 0.97 -8.20
C ALA A 41 -14.79 1.98 -7.05
N ASN A 42 -15.68 2.98 -7.02
CA ASN A 42 -15.74 4.01 -5.97
C ASN A 42 -16.02 3.38 -4.60
N THR A 43 -16.94 2.41 -4.52
CA THR A 43 -17.25 1.68 -3.27
C THR A 43 -16.02 0.90 -2.77
N LEU A 44 -15.27 0.26 -3.67
CA LEU A 44 -14.03 -0.45 -3.31
C LEU A 44 -12.95 0.53 -2.81
N ARG A 45 -12.81 1.69 -3.46
CA ARG A 45 -11.91 2.77 -3.01
C ARG A 45 -12.24 3.28 -1.62
N LEU A 46 -13.53 3.49 -1.32
CA LEU A 46 -13.99 3.91 0.02
C LEU A 46 -13.71 2.87 1.11
N LYS A 47 -13.56 1.60 0.73
CA LYS A 47 -13.16 0.50 1.63
C LYS A 47 -11.64 0.28 1.64
N SER A 48 -10.88 1.15 0.98
CA SER A 48 -9.42 1.03 0.78
C SER A 48 -9.00 -0.27 0.06
N GLU A 49 -9.92 -0.91 -0.67
CA GLU A 49 -9.65 -2.08 -1.53
C GLU A 49 -9.08 -1.65 -2.90
N PHE A 50 -7.99 -0.88 -2.86
CA PHE A 50 -7.45 -0.16 -4.02
C PHE A 50 -7.10 -1.05 -5.21
N ASP A 51 -6.51 -2.24 -4.98
CA ASP A 51 -6.17 -3.14 -6.10
C ASP A 51 -7.42 -3.65 -6.83
N LYS A 52 -8.49 -3.96 -6.10
CA LYS A 52 -9.77 -4.37 -6.71
C LYS A 52 -10.45 -3.19 -7.40
N ALA A 53 -10.37 -1.99 -6.83
CA ALA A 53 -10.89 -0.79 -7.47
C ALA A 53 -10.16 -0.49 -8.78
N GLU A 54 -8.82 -0.57 -8.77
CA GLU A 54 -7.97 -0.42 -9.96
C GLU A 54 -8.34 -1.41 -11.06
N GLU A 55 -8.58 -2.69 -10.74
CA GLU A 55 -9.06 -3.68 -11.70
C GLU A 55 -10.41 -3.29 -12.34
N VAL A 56 -11.32 -2.69 -11.58
CA VAL A 56 -12.62 -2.24 -12.10
C VAL A 56 -12.46 -1.01 -12.99
N TYR A 57 -11.61 -0.04 -12.61
CA TYR A 57 -11.33 1.11 -13.49
C TYR A 57 -10.64 0.68 -14.78
N ASN A 58 -9.70 -0.27 -14.74
CA ASN A 58 -9.07 -0.83 -15.94
C ASN A 58 -10.10 -1.49 -16.87
N LYS A 59 -11.14 -2.13 -16.31
CA LYS A 59 -12.26 -2.65 -17.13
C LYS A 59 -13.04 -1.54 -17.81
N ILE A 60 -13.26 -0.41 -17.13
CA ILE A 60 -13.91 0.77 -17.73
C ILE A 60 -13.07 1.31 -18.89
N VAL A 61 -11.76 1.49 -18.68
CA VAL A 61 -10.82 1.91 -19.74
C VAL A 61 -10.80 0.91 -20.92
N GLY A 62 -10.94 -0.39 -20.64
CA GLY A 62 -11.05 -1.41 -21.68
C GLY A 62 -12.34 -1.34 -22.51
N LEU A 63 -13.42 -0.79 -21.94
CA LEU A 63 -14.69 -0.56 -22.65
C LEU A 63 -14.69 0.78 -23.41
N ASP A 64 -14.16 1.83 -22.77
CA ASP A 64 -13.97 3.14 -23.37
C ASP A 64 -12.63 3.73 -22.89
N ASN A 65 -11.66 3.76 -23.81
CA ASN A 65 -10.31 4.22 -23.52
C ASN A 65 -10.17 5.74 -23.48
N THR A 66 -11.26 6.48 -23.65
CA THR A 66 -11.33 7.95 -23.55
C THR A 66 -11.92 8.43 -22.21
N GLN A 67 -12.19 7.52 -21.27
CA GLN A 67 -12.73 7.84 -19.95
C GLN A 67 -11.64 8.43 -19.02
N SER A 68 -11.50 9.75 -19.02
CA SER A 68 -10.59 10.51 -18.14
C SER A 68 -10.74 10.14 -16.66
N GLU A 69 -11.97 10.06 -16.15
CA GLU A 69 -12.28 9.73 -14.76
C GLU A 69 -11.83 8.32 -14.37
N ALA A 70 -11.85 7.36 -15.30
CA ALA A 70 -11.37 6.00 -15.02
C ALA A 70 -9.85 5.98 -14.85
N TYR A 71 -9.10 6.69 -15.72
CA TYR A 71 -7.66 6.85 -15.55
C TYR A 71 -7.30 7.59 -14.26
N TRP A 72 -8.04 8.65 -13.91
CA TRP A 72 -7.85 9.33 -12.62
C TRP A 72 -8.11 8.38 -11.44
N GLY A 73 -9.18 7.58 -11.50
CA GLY A 73 -9.47 6.53 -10.53
C GLY A 73 -8.34 5.52 -10.36
N ILE A 74 -7.69 5.10 -11.45
CA ILE A 74 -6.49 4.24 -11.43
C ILE A 74 -5.35 4.92 -10.66
N ILE A 75 -5.06 6.19 -10.97
CA ILE A 75 -4.03 6.98 -10.28
C ILE A 75 -4.31 7.05 -8.78
N LEU A 76 -5.55 7.36 -8.38
CA LEU A 76 -5.92 7.41 -6.98
C LEU A 76 -5.77 6.05 -6.28
N CYS A 77 -5.96 4.93 -6.99
CA CYS A 77 -5.71 3.58 -6.45
C CYS A 77 -4.22 3.24 -6.32
N LYS A 78 -3.39 3.65 -7.29
CA LYS A 78 -1.93 3.45 -7.26
C LYS A 78 -1.29 4.13 -6.06
N TYR A 79 -1.74 5.33 -5.72
CA TYR A 79 -1.29 6.10 -4.55
C TYR A 79 -2.10 5.83 -3.27
N GLY A 80 -3.12 4.95 -3.34
CA GLY A 80 -3.94 4.59 -2.19
C GLY A 80 -4.59 5.81 -1.54
N ILE A 81 -5.12 6.72 -2.35
CA ILE A 81 -5.62 8.01 -1.87
C ILE A 81 -6.94 7.83 -1.13
N GLU A 82 -6.93 8.17 0.15
CA GLU A 82 -8.14 8.34 0.96
C GLU A 82 -8.37 9.84 1.20
N TYR A 83 -9.62 10.29 1.08
CA TYR A 83 -9.96 11.68 1.37
C TYR A 83 -10.54 11.81 2.78
N VAL A 84 -9.68 12.20 3.71
CA VAL A 84 -10.02 12.34 5.13
C VAL A 84 -10.48 13.78 5.40
N GLU A 85 -11.40 13.95 6.34
CA GLU A 85 -11.83 15.28 6.75
C GLU A 85 -10.76 15.94 7.62
N ASP A 86 -10.33 17.13 7.21
CA ASP A 86 -9.45 17.96 8.03
C ASP A 86 -10.24 18.53 9.21
N PRO A 87 -9.83 18.30 10.47
CA PRO A 87 -10.60 18.71 11.64
C PRO A 87 -10.67 20.23 11.84
N THR A 88 -9.82 21.00 11.15
CA THR A 88 -9.75 22.46 11.27
C THR A 88 -10.55 23.14 10.17
N THR A 89 -10.41 22.67 8.93
CA THR A 89 -11.03 23.27 7.75
C THR A 89 -12.32 22.57 7.31
N TYR A 90 -12.60 21.38 7.85
CA TYR A 90 -13.68 20.47 7.44
C TYR A 90 -13.64 20.07 5.96
N LYS A 91 -12.59 20.45 5.24
CA LYS A 91 -12.37 20.06 3.86
C LYS A 91 -11.83 18.65 3.81
N ARG A 92 -12.16 17.94 2.74
CA ARG A 92 -11.63 16.61 2.46
C ARG A 92 -10.25 16.75 1.82
N VAL A 93 -9.21 16.29 2.51
CA VAL A 93 -7.82 16.35 2.07
C VAL A 93 -7.30 14.95 1.72
N PRO A 94 -6.47 14.81 0.67
CA PRO A 94 -5.91 13.51 0.32
C PRO A 94 -4.90 13.03 1.37
N THR A 95 -4.95 11.75 1.70
CA THR A 95 -3.95 11.02 2.48
C THR A 95 -3.45 9.85 1.63
N CYS A 96 -2.13 9.65 1.58
CA CYS A 96 -1.51 8.59 0.79
C CYS A 96 -1.26 7.35 1.65
N HIS A 97 -1.85 6.21 1.24
CA HIS A 97 -1.57 4.89 1.85
C HIS A 97 -0.61 4.06 1.01
N ARG A 98 -0.16 4.60 -0.13
CA ARG A 98 0.84 4.01 -1.02
C ARG A 98 1.71 5.13 -1.59
N THR A 99 3.01 4.91 -1.56
CA THR A 99 4.02 5.86 -2.06
C THR A 99 4.88 5.22 -3.14
N SER A 100 5.29 6.03 -4.13
CA SER A 100 6.27 5.70 -5.17
C SER A 100 7.50 6.61 -5.08
N TYR A 101 8.59 6.27 -5.77
CA TYR A 101 9.69 7.22 -6.02
C TYR A 101 9.39 8.15 -7.20
N ASP A 102 8.59 7.69 -8.15
CA ASP A 102 8.25 8.44 -9.35
C ASP A 102 7.14 9.46 -9.03
N ALA A 103 7.25 10.64 -9.64
CA ALA A 103 6.23 11.67 -9.53
C ALA A 103 4.95 11.21 -10.23
N ILE A 104 3.79 11.59 -9.67
CA ILE A 104 2.47 11.26 -10.22
C ILE A 104 2.33 11.69 -11.69
N THR A 105 2.96 12.80 -12.06
CA THR A 105 2.92 13.38 -13.40
C THR A 105 3.71 12.58 -14.44
N ALA A 106 4.59 11.68 -13.99
CA ALA A 106 5.34 10.79 -14.88
C ALA A 106 4.53 9.55 -15.30
N ASP A 107 3.47 9.20 -14.56
CA ASP A 107 2.63 8.03 -14.81
C ASP A 107 1.83 8.17 -16.10
N GLU A 108 1.76 7.10 -16.90
CA GLU A 108 1.06 7.12 -18.19
C GLU A 108 -0.46 7.26 -18.02
N ASP A 109 -1.05 6.69 -16.96
CA ASP A 109 -2.49 6.84 -16.70
C ASP A 109 -2.83 8.27 -16.30
N TYR A 110 -1.93 8.99 -15.62
CA TYR A 110 -2.11 10.42 -15.35
C TYR A 110 -2.12 11.22 -16.65
N LYS A 111 -1.17 10.95 -17.56
CA LYS A 111 -1.11 11.63 -18.86
C LYS A 111 -2.38 11.39 -19.67
N LEU A 112 -2.91 10.16 -19.64
CA LEU A 112 -4.16 9.81 -20.31
C LEU A 112 -5.39 10.48 -19.65
N ALA A 113 -5.44 10.54 -18.32
CA ALA A 113 -6.48 11.27 -17.59
C ALA A 113 -6.53 12.73 -18.04
N ILE A 114 -5.38 13.40 -18.09
CA ILE A 114 -5.26 14.79 -18.57
C ILE A 114 -5.59 14.88 -20.06
N GLN A 115 -5.11 13.96 -20.91
CA GLN A 115 -5.35 13.99 -22.35
C GLN A 115 -6.85 14.00 -22.68
N TYR A 116 -7.64 13.16 -22.01
CA TYR A 116 -9.07 13.01 -22.31
C TYR A 116 -9.99 13.90 -21.47
N ALA A 117 -9.45 14.57 -20.45
CA ALA A 117 -10.17 15.53 -19.64
C ALA A 117 -10.51 16.81 -20.43
N ASP A 118 -11.69 17.36 -20.17
CA ASP A 118 -12.00 18.73 -20.57
C ASP A 118 -11.26 19.73 -19.67
N ILE A 119 -11.46 21.03 -19.94
CA ILE A 119 -10.76 22.11 -19.24
C ILE A 119 -11.07 22.10 -17.74
N SER A 120 -12.33 21.87 -17.35
CA SER A 120 -12.75 21.89 -15.95
C SER A 120 -12.17 20.70 -15.18
N GLN A 121 -12.23 19.50 -15.75
CA GLN A 121 -11.63 18.30 -15.17
C GLN A 121 -10.11 18.42 -15.01
N LYS A 122 -9.42 18.98 -16.02
CA LYS A 122 -7.96 19.20 -15.97
C LYS A 122 -7.53 20.04 -14.77
N ILE A 123 -8.24 21.13 -14.51
CA ILE A 123 -7.93 22.04 -13.40
C ILE A 123 -7.99 21.27 -12.06
N ILE A 124 -9.01 20.42 -11.88
CA ILE A 124 -9.15 19.60 -10.68
C ILE A 124 -8.04 18.55 -10.59
N TYR A 125 -7.82 17.77 -11.65
CA TYR A 125 -6.80 16.72 -11.66
C TYR A 125 -5.39 17.27 -11.44
N GLU A 126 -5.04 18.42 -12.03
CA GLU A 126 -3.75 19.06 -11.83
C GLU A 126 -3.58 19.58 -10.40
N ALA A 127 -4.63 20.16 -9.81
CA ALA A 127 -4.61 20.62 -8.42
C ALA A 127 -4.48 19.45 -7.44
N GLU A 128 -5.24 18.38 -7.63
CA GLU A 128 -5.16 17.18 -6.79
C GLU A 128 -3.81 16.46 -6.96
N ALA A 129 -3.32 16.32 -8.20
CA ALA A 129 -2.03 15.71 -8.47
C ALA A 129 -0.90 16.48 -7.80
N LYS A 130 -0.95 17.82 -7.80
CA LYS A 130 0.01 18.66 -7.08
C LYS A 130 -0.04 18.40 -5.57
N ALA A 131 -1.22 18.32 -4.98
CA ALA A 131 -1.38 18.02 -3.55
C ALA A 131 -0.80 16.63 -3.20
N ILE A 132 -1.07 15.62 -4.03
CA ILE A 132 -0.53 14.27 -3.86
C ILE A 132 0.99 14.25 -3.98
N ASP A 133 1.56 14.96 -4.96
CA ASP A 133 3.00 15.08 -5.16
C ASP A 133 3.72 15.77 -3.99
N GLU A 134 3.10 16.80 -3.40
CA GLU A 134 3.60 17.45 -2.17
C GLU A 134 3.63 16.50 -0.97
N ILE A 135 2.55 15.74 -0.77
CA ILE A 135 2.49 14.69 0.28
C ILE A 135 3.57 13.65 0.03
N GLN A 136 3.69 13.13 -1.20
CA GLN A 136 4.69 12.15 -1.59
C GLN A 136 6.11 12.65 -1.30
N LYS A 137 6.44 13.89 -1.64
CA LYS A 137 7.74 14.50 -1.33
C LYS A 137 8.02 14.55 0.17
N GLY A 138 7.01 14.89 0.97
CA GLY A 138 7.10 14.84 2.44
C GLY A 138 7.42 13.43 2.94
N ILE A 139 6.69 12.43 2.44
CA ILE A 139 6.90 11.00 2.78
C ILE A 139 8.32 10.56 2.42
N LEU A 140 8.78 10.88 1.20
CA LEU A 140 10.13 10.52 0.75
C LEU A 140 11.22 11.18 1.59
N THR A 141 11.03 12.44 1.98
CA THR A 141 11.98 13.18 2.83
C THR A 141 12.14 12.52 4.20
N ILE A 142 11.03 12.16 4.85
CA ILE A 142 11.05 11.45 6.13
C ILE A 142 11.66 10.06 5.97
N SER A 143 11.23 9.32 4.95
CA SER A 143 11.72 7.96 4.67
C SER A 143 13.23 7.90 4.42
N GLN A 144 13.84 8.93 3.84
CA GLN A 144 15.29 8.98 3.60
C GLN A 144 16.11 9.10 4.90
N ASN A 145 15.52 9.66 5.96
CA ASN A 145 16.17 9.80 7.26
C ASN A 145 16.05 8.52 8.12
N GLU A 146 15.18 7.58 7.73
CA GLU A 146 15.02 6.32 8.44
C GLU A 146 16.22 5.39 8.20
N LYS A 147 16.73 4.80 9.29
CA LYS A 147 17.76 3.75 9.14
C LYS A 147 17.14 2.53 8.45
N PRO A 148 17.84 1.87 7.51
CA PRO A 148 17.33 0.68 6.83
C PRO A 148 16.91 -0.43 7.79
N TYR A 149 15.75 -1.03 7.53
CA TYR A 149 15.26 -2.19 8.25
C TYR A 149 15.83 -3.48 7.66
N ASP A 150 16.02 -4.48 8.50
CA ASP A 150 16.38 -5.84 8.11
C ASP A 150 15.13 -6.68 7.83
N VAL A 151 14.12 -6.56 8.71
CA VAL A 151 12.89 -7.36 8.71
C VAL A 151 11.67 -6.45 8.81
N PHE A 152 10.62 -6.77 8.06
CA PHE A 152 9.28 -6.18 8.17
C PHE A 152 8.31 -7.23 8.72
N ILE A 153 7.57 -6.93 9.79
CA ILE A 153 6.51 -7.81 10.30
C ILE A 153 5.16 -7.26 9.88
N CYS A 154 4.45 -8.02 9.04
CA CYS A 154 3.12 -7.75 8.51
C CYS A 154 2.11 -8.70 9.18
N TYR A 155 1.07 -8.14 9.81
CA TYR A 155 0.11 -8.91 10.62
C TYR A 155 -1.17 -8.10 10.87
N LYS A 156 -2.26 -8.76 11.26
CA LYS A 156 -3.50 -8.06 11.66
C LYS A 156 -3.42 -7.67 13.13
N GLU A 157 -3.41 -6.37 13.45
CA GLU A 157 -3.32 -5.90 14.86
C GLU A 157 -4.58 -6.22 15.68
N THR A 158 -5.74 -5.78 15.21
CA THR A 158 -7.02 -5.91 15.92
C THR A 158 -8.05 -6.75 15.18
N ASP A 159 -8.97 -7.38 15.89
CA ASP A 159 -10.17 -8.00 15.32
C ASP A 159 -11.27 -6.96 15.03
N GLU A 160 -12.44 -7.44 14.59
CA GLU A 160 -13.61 -6.61 14.27
C GLU A 160 -14.20 -5.90 15.51
N SER A 161 -13.89 -6.40 16.72
CA SER A 161 -14.29 -5.79 17.99
C SER A 161 -13.23 -4.81 18.52
N GLY A 162 -12.14 -4.57 17.78
CA GLY A 162 -11.05 -3.70 18.19
C GLY A 162 -10.09 -4.33 19.22
N LYS A 163 -10.21 -5.63 19.51
CA LYS A 163 -9.30 -6.31 20.45
C LYS A 163 -8.07 -6.82 19.73
N ARG A 164 -6.93 -6.90 20.43
CA ARG A 164 -5.70 -7.49 19.88
C ARG A 164 -5.95 -8.92 19.41
N THR A 165 -5.47 -9.24 18.22
CA THR A 165 -5.53 -10.60 17.66
C THR A 165 -4.44 -11.50 18.25
N GLN A 166 -4.55 -12.80 18.00
CA GLN A 166 -3.46 -13.75 18.25
C GLN A 166 -2.22 -13.42 17.39
N ASP A 167 -2.41 -12.89 16.17
CA ASP A 167 -1.32 -12.47 15.28
C ASP A 167 -0.48 -11.37 15.93
N SER A 168 -1.13 -10.41 16.59
CA SER A 168 -0.46 -9.33 17.31
C SER A 168 0.41 -9.85 18.47
N VAL A 169 -0.05 -10.90 19.17
CA VAL A 169 0.75 -11.55 20.22
C VAL A 169 1.96 -12.26 19.63
N LEU A 170 1.76 -13.06 18.56
CA LEU A 170 2.84 -13.78 17.89
C LEU A 170 3.87 -12.82 17.26
N ALA A 171 3.40 -11.73 16.66
CA ALA A 171 4.23 -10.67 16.09
C ALA A 171 5.12 -10.02 17.15
N ASN A 172 4.57 -9.74 18.33
CA ASN A 172 5.31 -9.19 19.46
C ASN A 172 6.45 -10.11 19.92
N ASP A 173 6.16 -11.40 20.07
CA ASP A 173 7.16 -12.39 20.49
C ASP A 173 8.28 -12.53 19.46
N ILE A 174 7.92 -12.62 18.17
CA ILE A 174 8.88 -12.68 17.06
C ILE A 174 9.73 -11.39 17.01
N TYR A 175 9.12 -10.22 17.18
CA TYR A 175 9.82 -8.93 17.20
C TYR A 175 10.92 -8.91 18.26
N HIS A 176 10.62 -9.31 19.50
CA HIS A 176 11.61 -9.31 20.58
C HIS A 176 12.74 -10.30 20.33
N GLN A 177 12.44 -11.50 19.82
CA GLN A 177 13.45 -12.50 19.49
C GLN A 177 14.40 -12.01 18.38
N LEU A 178 13.87 -11.41 17.32
CA LEU A 178 14.68 -10.85 16.24
C LEU A 178 15.52 -9.65 16.69
N THR A 179 14.96 -8.80 17.55
CA THR A 179 15.68 -7.64 18.09
C THR A 179 16.80 -8.06 19.03
N GLN A 180 16.61 -9.10 19.85
CA GLN A 180 17.66 -9.69 20.69
C GLN A 180 18.84 -10.23 19.85
N GLU A 181 18.54 -10.73 18.65
CA GLU A 181 19.54 -11.17 17.67
C GLU A 181 20.22 -10.01 16.90
N GLY A 182 19.85 -8.77 17.21
CA GLY A 182 20.47 -7.55 16.68
C GLY A 182 19.95 -7.10 15.32
N PHE A 183 18.77 -7.58 14.88
CA PHE A 183 18.12 -7.09 13.67
C PHE A 183 17.38 -5.78 13.91
N LYS A 184 17.40 -4.87 12.92
CA LYS A 184 16.46 -3.74 12.91
C LYS A 184 15.13 -4.21 12.32
N VAL A 185 14.08 -4.29 13.13
CA VAL A 185 12.77 -4.83 12.75
C VAL A 185 11.73 -3.73 12.70
N PHE A 186 10.96 -3.67 11.61
CA PHE A 186 9.76 -2.86 11.54
C PHE A 186 8.61 -3.68 12.12
N TYR A 187 8.01 -3.15 13.19
CA TYR A 187 6.85 -3.72 13.85
C TYR A 187 5.90 -2.57 14.19
N ALA A 188 4.73 -2.56 13.55
CA ALA A 188 3.82 -1.43 13.52
C ALA A 188 3.49 -0.89 14.92
N ALA A 189 3.13 -1.77 15.87
CA ALA A 189 2.74 -1.37 17.23
C ALA A 189 3.84 -0.63 18.01
N ILE A 190 5.12 -0.79 17.67
CA ILE A 190 6.24 -0.09 18.32
C ILE A 190 6.78 1.03 17.43
N THR A 191 6.90 0.79 16.13
CA THR A 191 7.53 1.76 15.20
C THR A 191 6.63 2.97 14.97
N LEU A 192 5.30 2.78 15.07
CA LEU A 192 4.29 3.79 14.79
C LEU A 192 3.58 4.31 16.05
N GLU A 193 3.99 3.87 17.25
CA GLU A 193 3.30 4.14 18.52
C GLU A 193 3.07 5.65 18.76
N ASP A 194 4.08 6.47 18.49
CA ASP A 194 4.05 7.92 18.69
C ASP A 194 3.66 8.71 17.42
N LYS A 195 3.04 8.06 16.44
CA LYS A 195 2.69 8.66 15.14
C LYS A 195 1.18 8.79 14.99
N LEU A 196 0.74 9.83 14.28
CA LEU A 196 -0.64 9.92 13.84
C LEU A 196 -0.85 9.02 12.61
N GLY A 197 -2.06 8.51 12.39
CA GLY A 197 -2.35 7.58 11.30
C GLY A 197 -1.93 8.09 9.91
N GLN A 198 -2.09 9.39 9.67
CA GLN A 198 -1.67 10.05 8.41
C GLN A 198 -0.13 10.11 8.25
N GLU A 199 0.62 9.93 9.33
CA GLU A 199 2.09 9.95 9.36
C GLU A 199 2.71 8.54 9.29
N TYR A 200 1.91 7.48 9.15
CA TYR A 200 2.40 6.10 9.14
C TYR A 200 3.16 5.74 7.86
N GLU A 201 2.62 6.15 6.70
CA GLU A 201 3.14 5.74 5.39
C GLU A 201 4.63 6.05 5.17
N PRO A 202 5.24 7.17 5.62
CA PRO A 202 6.68 7.38 5.57
C PRO A 202 7.52 6.24 6.15
N TYR A 203 7.12 5.72 7.31
CA TYR A 203 7.85 4.67 8.00
C TYR A 203 7.57 3.30 7.38
N ILE A 204 6.31 3.05 6.99
CA ILE A 204 5.92 1.83 6.27
C ILE A 204 6.67 1.75 4.93
N PHE A 205 6.69 2.85 4.17
CA PHE A 205 7.40 2.94 2.90
C PHE A 205 8.91 2.72 3.08
N ALA A 206 9.53 3.37 4.08
CA ALA A 206 10.93 3.15 4.41
C ALA A 206 11.23 1.68 4.73
N ALA A 207 10.37 1.05 5.52
CA ALA A 207 10.53 -0.34 5.93
C ALA A 207 10.31 -1.33 4.77
N LEU A 208 9.25 -1.17 3.96
CA LEU A 208 9.00 -2.00 2.78
C LEU A 208 10.18 -1.97 1.79
N ASN A 209 10.71 -0.77 1.52
CA ASN A 209 11.81 -0.59 0.57
C ASN A 209 13.15 -1.09 1.11
N SER A 210 13.43 -0.92 2.39
CA SER A 210 14.72 -1.31 2.98
C SER A 210 14.77 -2.77 3.44
N ALA A 211 13.70 -3.30 4.06
CA ALA A 211 13.65 -4.65 4.63
C ALA A 211 13.98 -5.72 3.59
N LYS A 212 14.84 -6.66 3.99
CA LYS A 212 15.24 -7.80 3.16
C LYS A 212 14.38 -9.03 3.38
N VAL A 213 13.75 -9.11 4.54
CA VAL A 213 12.76 -10.16 4.82
C VAL A 213 11.45 -9.51 5.24
N MET A 214 10.33 -9.95 4.68
CA MET A 214 9.00 -9.72 5.25
C MET A 214 8.50 -11.02 5.87
N LEU A 215 8.03 -10.94 7.10
CA LEU A 215 7.25 -12.00 7.75
C LEU A 215 5.78 -11.60 7.66
N VAL A 216 4.95 -12.45 7.06
CA VAL A 216 3.49 -12.25 7.05
C VAL A 216 2.88 -13.24 8.02
N ILE A 217 2.40 -12.75 9.15
CA ILE A 217 1.91 -13.57 10.27
C ILE A 217 0.39 -13.64 10.20
N GLY A 218 -0.15 -14.86 10.29
CA GLY A 218 -1.59 -15.05 10.42
C GLY A 218 -1.96 -16.34 11.15
N SER A 219 -3.00 -16.26 11.96
CA SER A 219 -3.66 -17.38 12.65
C SER A 219 -5.00 -17.75 12.02
N LYS A 220 -5.45 -16.96 11.03
CA LYS A 220 -6.69 -17.20 10.28
C LYS A 220 -6.54 -16.77 8.82
N PRO A 221 -7.19 -17.47 7.87
CA PRO A 221 -7.13 -17.10 6.45
C PRO A 221 -7.57 -15.66 6.17
N GLU A 222 -8.63 -15.19 6.83
CA GLU A 222 -9.18 -13.85 6.61
C GLU A 222 -8.20 -12.73 7.00
N TYR A 223 -7.30 -12.96 7.97
CA TYR A 223 -6.34 -11.95 8.41
C TYR A 223 -5.26 -11.66 7.36
N PHE A 224 -4.87 -12.65 6.56
CA PHE A 224 -3.99 -12.41 5.40
C PHE A 224 -4.64 -11.54 4.33
N THR A 225 -5.97 -11.56 4.25
CA THR A 225 -6.75 -10.81 3.25
C THR A 225 -7.28 -9.47 3.78
N ALA A 226 -7.08 -9.18 5.07
CA ALA A 226 -7.45 -7.90 5.65
C ALA A 226 -6.77 -6.75 4.89
N VAL A 227 -7.51 -5.68 4.65
CA VAL A 227 -7.14 -4.61 3.70
C VAL A 227 -5.70 -4.12 3.87
N TRP A 228 -5.31 -3.78 5.11
CA TRP A 228 -3.95 -3.30 5.41
C TRP A 228 -2.88 -4.37 5.24
N VAL A 229 -3.13 -5.59 5.72
CA VAL A 229 -2.20 -6.73 5.61
C VAL A 229 -1.96 -7.05 4.13
N LYS A 230 -3.03 -7.15 3.35
CA LYS A 230 -2.97 -7.36 1.90
C LYS A 230 -2.24 -6.24 1.18
N ASN A 231 -2.47 -5.00 1.55
CA ASN A 231 -1.77 -3.85 0.97
C ASN A 231 -0.25 -3.96 1.16
N GLU A 232 0.21 -4.32 2.36
CA GLU A 232 1.63 -4.43 2.67
C GLU A 232 2.31 -5.59 1.93
N TRP A 233 1.78 -6.82 2.05
CA TRP A 233 2.46 -7.97 1.44
C TRP A 233 2.38 -7.94 -0.08
N SER A 234 1.30 -7.43 -0.68
CA SER A 234 1.21 -7.33 -2.15
C SER A 234 2.22 -6.33 -2.71
N ARG A 235 2.43 -5.19 -2.04
CA ARG A 235 3.50 -4.22 -2.35
C ARG A 235 4.87 -4.88 -2.22
N TYR A 236 5.10 -5.67 -1.17
CA TYR A 236 6.37 -6.36 -0.97
C TYR A 236 6.63 -7.44 -2.04
N LEU A 237 5.62 -8.17 -2.48
CA LEU A 237 5.75 -9.11 -3.60
C LEU A 237 6.12 -8.40 -4.90
N LYS A 238 5.56 -7.22 -5.19
CA LYS A 238 5.97 -6.38 -6.33
C LYS A 238 7.47 -6.00 -6.21
N LEU A 239 7.91 -5.59 -5.02
CA LEU A 239 9.33 -5.28 -4.75
C LEU A 239 10.24 -6.51 -4.91
N MET A 240 9.80 -7.71 -4.50
CA MET A 240 10.56 -8.96 -4.67
C MET A 240 10.76 -9.36 -6.13
N LYS A 241 9.77 -9.07 -7.00
CA LYS A 241 9.90 -9.31 -8.44
C LYS A 241 11.02 -8.44 -9.04
N ALA A 242 11.18 -7.21 -8.57
CA ALA A 242 12.23 -6.28 -8.99
C ALA A 242 13.59 -6.51 -8.29
N ASP A 243 13.60 -6.84 -6.99
CA ASP A 243 14.79 -7.14 -6.19
C ASP A 243 14.72 -8.58 -5.66
N ARG A 244 15.35 -9.51 -6.39
CA ARG A 244 15.46 -10.93 -6.02
C ARG A 244 16.25 -11.19 -4.74
N SER A 245 16.85 -10.17 -4.13
CA SER A 245 17.49 -10.28 -2.82
C SER A 245 16.48 -10.19 -1.66
N LYS A 246 15.23 -9.81 -1.92
CA LYS A 246 14.16 -9.76 -0.91
C LYS A 246 13.50 -11.13 -0.76
N LEU A 247 13.00 -11.42 0.43
CA LEU A 247 12.31 -12.67 0.76
C LEU A 247 11.03 -12.37 1.54
N LEU A 248 9.93 -13.02 1.18
CA LEU A 248 8.71 -13.05 1.98
C LEU A 248 8.53 -14.45 2.54
N ILE A 249 8.26 -14.54 3.83
CA ILE A 249 8.02 -15.79 4.55
C ILE A 249 6.62 -15.70 5.15
N PRO A 250 5.64 -16.45 4.61
CA PRO A 250 4.35 -16.63 5.26
C PRO A 250 4.57 -17.44 6.54
N CYS A 251 4.10 -16.92 7.67
CA CYS A 251 4.12 -17.59 8.96
C CYS A 251 2.67 -17.83 9.37
N TYR A 252 2.27 -19.09 9.52
CA TYR A 252 0.90 -19.45 9.84
C TYR A 252 0.81 -20.26 11.13
N LYS A 253 -0.31 -20.20 11.83
CA LYS A 253 -0.59 -20.99 13.03
C LYS A 253 -2.04 -21.44 13.01
N ASP A 254 -2.33 -22.63 13.53
CA ASP A 254 -3.68 -23.13 13.76
C ASP A 254 -4.57 -23.18 12.48
N MET A 255 -3.94 -23.26 11.30
CA MET A 255 -4.55 -23.35 9.97
C MET A 255 -3.70 -24.21 9.03
N ASP A 256 -4.25 -24.62 7.88
CA ASP A 256 -3.53 -25.36 6.85
C ASP A 256 -2.75 -24.40 5.91
N ALA A 257 -1.60 -24.85 5.41
CA ALA A 257 -0.80 -24.10 4.45
C ALA A 257 -1.54 -23.84 3.12
N TYR A 258 -2.49 -24.70 2.74
CA TYR A 258 -3.33 -24.53 1.54
C TYR A 258 -4.37 -23.41 1.70
N GLU A 259 -4.61 -22.93 2.92
CA GLU A 259 -5.51 -21.81 3.18
C GLU A 259 -4.80 -20.44 3.09
N LEU A 260 -3.48 -20.44 2.87
CA LEU A 260 -2.73 -19.22 2.58
C LEU A 260 -3.17 -18.62 1.24
N PRO A 261 -3.03 -17.29 1.07
CA PRO A 261 -3.27 -16.63 -0.22
C PRO A 261 -2.56 -17.36 -1.38
N GLU A 262 -3.25 -17.49 -2.52
CA GLU A 262 -2.71 -18.17 -3.71
C GLU A 262 -1.39 -17.54 -4.18
N GLU A 263 -1.23 -16.22 -3.99
CA GLU A 263 -0.01 -15.48 -4.28
C GLU A 263 1.22 -16.01 -3.50
N PHE A 264 1.01 -16.76 -2.41
CA PHE A 264 2.06 -17.37 -1.60
C PHE A 264 2.38 -18.82 -1.97
N ALA A 265 1.65 -19.44 -2.90
CA ALA A 265 1.80 -20.87 -3.21
C ALA A 265 3.24 -21.28 -3.62
N HIS A 266 4.04 -20.35 -4.13
CA HIS A 266 5.43 -20.57 -4.54
C HIS A 266 6.46 -20.23 -3.45
N LEU A 267 6.02 -19.77 -2.29
CA LEU A 267 6.86 -19.33 -1.17
C LEU A 267 7.00 -20.43 -0.13
N GLN A 268 8.14 -20.42 0.56
CA GLN A 268 8.35 -21.31 1.70
C GLN A 268 7.67 -20.74 2.94
N ALA A 269 6.54 -21.34 3.33
CA ALA A 269 5.83 -21.00 4.56
C ALA A 269 6.46 -21.64 5.81
N GLN A 270 6.21 -21.03 6.97
CA GLN A 270 6.65 -21.48 8.29
C GLN A 270 5.43 -21.74 9.18
N ASP A 271 5.34 -22.95 9.69
CA ASP A 271 4.31 -23.36 10.66
C ASP A 271 4.77 -22.97 12.08
N MET A 272 4.12 -21.97 12.66
CA MET A 272 4.38 -21.46 14.00
C MET A 272 3.86 -22.39 15.11
N GLY A 273 3.14 -23.45 14.77
CA GLY A 273 2.79 -24.53 15.69
C GLY A 273 3.96 -25.48 15.98
N LYS A 274 4.99 -25.52 15.13
CA LYS A 274 6.12 -26.42 15.29
C LYS A 274 7.11 -25.94 16.35
N ILE A 275 7.56 -26.88 17.18
CA ILE A 275 8.65 -26.63 18.14
C ILE A 275 9.90 -26.19 17.36
N GLY A 276 10.48 -25.07 17.76
CA GLY A 276 11.72 -24.55 17.17
C GLY A 276 11.52 -23.63 15.97
N PHE A 277 10.28 -23.34 15.53
CA PHE A 277 10.02 -22.48 14.36
C PHE A 277 10.75 -21.13 14.44
N ILE A 278 10.84 -20.53 15.63
CA ILE A 278 11.50 -19.24 15.84
C ILE A 278 13.00 -19.32 15.52
N ASN A 279 13.66 -20.43 15.89
CA ASN A 279 15.07 -20.64 15.58
C ASN A 279 15.29 -20.80 14.07
N ASP A 280 14.37 -21.47 13.39
CA ASP A 280 14.42 -21.65 11.93
C ASP A 280 14.21 -20.32 11.20
N ILE A 281 13.25 -19.51 11.64
CA ILE A 281 13.04 -18.13 11.16
C ILE A 281 14.30 -17.30 11.35
N VAL A 282 14.86 -17.25 12.56
CA VAL A 282 16.07 -16.48 12.89
C VAL A 282 17.25 -16.91 12.01
N ARG A 283 17.48 -18.23 11.87
CA ARG A 283 18.54 -18.77 11.01
C ARG A 283 18.34 -18.42 9.54
N GLY A 284 17.10 -18.52 9.04
CA GLY A 284 16.72 -18.15 7.68
C GLY A 284 17.03 -16.68 7.39
N ILE A 285 16.59 -15.79 8.28
CA ILE A 285 16.81 -14.34 8.19
C ILE A 285 18.32 -14.01 8.24
N LYS A 286 19.06 -14.60 9.19
CA LYS A 286 20.53 -14.44 9.29
C LYS A 286 21.22 -14.77 7.96
N LYS A 287 20.84 -15.88 7.32
CA LYS A 287 21.43 -16.32 6.04
C LYS A 287 21.18 -15.30 4.91
N VAL A 288 19.97 -14.78 4.79
CA VAL A 288 19.60 -13.78 3.76
C VAL A 288 20.41 -12.49 3.96
N ILE A 289 20.45 -11.97 5.19
CA ILE A 289 21.11 -10.70 5.50
C ILE A 289 22.63 -10.82 5.36
N GLN A 290 23.24 -11.91 5.83
CA GLN A 290 24.68 -12.13 5.71
C GLN A 290 25.12 -12.26 4.24
N LYS A 291 24.35 -12.98 3.41
CA LYS A 291 24.62 -13.09 1.97
C LYS A 291 24.66 -11.70 1.32
N ARG A 292 23.70 -10.83 1.66
CA ARG A 292 23.66 -9.45 1.16
C ARG A 292 24.86 -8.62 1.60
N ARG A 293 25.22 -8.66 2.89
CA ARG A 293 26.39 -7.93 3.42
C ARG A 293 27.68 -8.36 2.69
N ALA A 294 27.82 -9.65 2.39
CA ALA A 294 28.95 -10.16 1.62
C ALA A 294 28.97 -9.66 0.16
N GLU A 295 27.82 -9.62 -0.52
CA GLU A 295 27.69 -9.08 -1.88
C GLU A 295 28.05 -7.60 -1.97
N VAL A 296 27.56 -6.78 -1.04
CA VAL A 296 27.87 -5.34 -0.96
C VAL A 296 29.37 -5.13 -0.75
N ARG A 297 29.98 -5.87 0.19
CA ARG A 297 31.43 -5.81 0.44
C ARG A 297 32.25 -6.14 -0.80
N ARG A 298 31.86 -7.18 -1.56
CA ARG A 298 32.54 -7.57 -2.81
C ARG A 298 32.44 -6.47 -3.88
N LYS A 299 31.26 -5.85 -4.06
CA LYS A 299 31.08 -4.75 -5.01
C LYS A 299 31.90 -3.52 -4.64
N GLY A 300 31.90 -3.12 -3.36
CA GLY A 300 32.69 -2.01 -2.86
C GLY A 300 34.20 -2.21 -3.04
N ASN A 301 34.70 -3.43 -2.80
CA ASN A 301 36.11 -3.76 -3.00
C ASN A 301 36.52 -3.71 -4.48
N ARG A 302 35.64 -4.14 -5.41
CA ARG A 302 35.91 -4.02 -6.86
C ARG A 302 36.00 -2.56 -7.29
N LEU A 303 35.07 -1.70 -6.87
CA LEU A 303 35.08 -0.27 -7.20
C LEU A 303 36.33 0.47 -6.69
N ARG A 304 36.94 0.00 -5.59
CA ARG A 304 38.20 0.54 -5.06
C ARG A 304 39.46 0.04 -5.77
N GLN A 305 39.39 -1.04 -6.56
CA GLN A 305 40.51 -1.54 -7.36
C GLN A 305 40.60 -0.86 -8.74
N PHE A 306 39.56 -0.13 -9.15
CA PHE A 306 39.50 0.64 -10.42
C PHE A 306 39.65 2.16 -10.20
N ARG A 307 40.00 2.59 -8.99
CA ARG A 307 40.40 3.97 -8.66
C ARG A 307 41.86 3.94 -8.21
#